data_AF-A0A7I7Y7D6-F1
#
_entry.id   AF-A0A7I7Y7D6-F1
#
_cell.length_a   1.000
_cell.length_b   1.000
_cell.length_c   1.000
_cell.angle_alpha   90.00
_cell.angle_beta   90.00
_cell.angle_gamma   90.00
#
_symmetry.space_group_name_H-M   'P 1'
#
loop_
_entity.id
_entity.type
_entity.pdbx_description
1 polymer ?
#
loop_
_entity_poly.entity_id
_entity_poly.type
_entity_poly.pdbx_seq_one_letter_code
_entity_poly.pdbx_strand_id
1 'polypeptide(L)'
;MFCWVCQLRAAPYSYDVLDNFGRRSPRERDPGLVHLAVGQRFMTVFRLQSFASGQQITLRSGSVAVTYRIRPEAAGSRLHVRVVFGGRRLAGRVLALGDLVMMRKQLLTLKSLAERESRVNSLA
;
A
#
# COMPACT_ATOMS: atom_id res chain seq x y z
N MET A 1 -5.32 4.33 -9.28
CA MET A 1 -4.45 4.23 -8.07
C MET A 1 -5.12 3.59 -6.86
N PHE A 2 -6.29 4.04 -6.40
CA PHE A 2 -6.95 3.47 -5.20
C PHE A 2 -7.14 1.94 -5.28
N CYS A 3 -7.57 1.41 -6.43
CA CYS A 3 -7.75 -0.02 -6.62
C CYS A 3 -6.43 -0.82 -6.49
N TRP A 4 -5.29 -0.23 -6.84
CA TRP A 4 -3.95 -0.81 -6.61
C TRP A 4 -3.55 -0.79 -5.15
N VAL A 5 -3.89 0.28 -4.41
CA VAL A 5 -3.68 0.31 -2.95
C VAL A 5 -4.50 -0.78 -2.25
N CYS A 6 -5.70 -1.11 -2.75
CA CYS A 6 -6.50 -2.22 -2.24
C CYS A 6 -5.83 -3.60 -2.44
N GLN A 7 -4.94 -3.75 -3.43
CA GLN A 7 -4.18 -4.99 -3.64
C GLN A 7 -3.21 -5.31 -2.50
N LEU A 8 -2.93 -4.35 -1.61
CA LEU A 8 -2.15 -4.60 -0.39
C LEU A 8 -2.78 -5.65 0.54
N ARG A 9 -4.05 -6.04 0.28
CA ARG A 9 -4.70 -7.21 0.88
C ARG A 9 -4.11 -8.54 0.40
N ALA A 10 -3.68 -8.61 -0.85
CA ALA A 10 -3.14 -9.82 -1.48
C ALA A 10 -1.63 -9.96 -1.27
N ALA A 11 -0.87 -8.87 -1.35
CA ALA A 11 0.58 -8.90 -1.17
C ALA A 11 1.14 -7.53 -0.71
N PRO A 12 2.36 -7.47 -0.14
CA PRO A 12 2.99 -6.21 0.26
C PRO A 12 3.56 -5.37 -0.88
N TYR A 13 3.85 -5.93 -2.06
CA TYR A 13 4.42 -5.20 -3.21
C TYR A 13 5.79 -4.52 -2.97
N SER A 14 6.49 -4.80 -1.88
CA SER A 14 7.87 -4.35 -1.63
C SER A 14 8.89 -5.41 -2.05
N TYR A 15 9.30 -6.30 -1.16
CA TYR A 15 10.29 -7.35 -1.41
C TYR A 15 9.66 -8.73 -1.23
N ASP A 16 9.06 -9.27 -2.30
CA ASP A 16 8.38 -10.58 -2.30
C ASP A 16 9.15 -11.70 -1.57
N VAL A 17 10.48 -11.73 -1.69
CA VAL A 17 11.37 -12.70 -1.02
C VAL A 17 11.39 -12.53 0.50
N LEU A 18 11.31 -11.30 0.99
CA LEU A 18 11.39 -10.95 2.42
C LEU A 18 10.00 -10.83 3.08
N ASP A 19 9.02 -10.29 2.38
CA ASP A 19 7.73 -9.89 2.96
C ASP A 19 6.52 -10.69 2.47
N ASN A 20 6.64 -11.44 1.37
CA ASN A 20 5.57 -12.28 0.82
C ASN A 20 5.92 -13.78 0.80
N PHE A 21 6.87 -14.20 1.65
CA PHE A 21 7.34 -15.58 1.75
C PHE A 21 7.79 -16.17 0.40
N GLY A 22 8.41 -15.34 -0.46
CA GLY A 22 8.86 -15.75 -1.79
C GLY A 22 7.77 -15.78 -2.87
N ARG A 23 6.50 -15.54 -2.52
CA ARG A 23 5.42 -15.46 -3.52
C ARG A 23 5.50 -14.14 -4.25
N ARG A 24 5.46 -14.19 -5.58
CA ARG A 24 5.46 -12.98 -6.41
C ARG A 24 4.17 -12.19 -6.19
N SER A 25 4.29 -10.87 -5.95
CA SER A 25 3.12 -10.00 -5.87
C SER A 25 2.35 -9.99 -7.20
N PRO A 26 1.00 -10.09 -7.18
CA PRO A 26 0.17 -10.12 -8.39
C PRO A 26 0.42 -8.92 -9.30
N ARG A 27 0.58 -9.16 -10.60
CA ARG A 27 0.84 -8.10 -11.61
C ARG A 27 -0.42 -7.64 -12.34
N GLU A 28 -1.51 -8.36 -12.11
CA GLU A 28 -2.86 -7.99 -12.51
C GLU A 28 -3.68 -7.75 -11.26
N ARG A 29 -4.64 -6.84 -11.37
CA ARG A 29 -5.44 -6.39 -10.26
C ARG A 29 -6.64 -7.30 -10.09
N ASP A 30 -6.85 -7.82 -8.88
CA ASP A 30 -8.13 -8.44 -8.52
C ASP A 30 -9.18 -7.33 -8.28
N PRO A 31 -10.24 -7.24 -9.11
CA PRO A 31 -11.26 -6.22 -8.97
C PRO A 31 -12.06 -6.35 -7.66
N GLY A 32 -12.16 -7.55 -7.08
CA GLY A 32 -12.90 -7.79 -5.84
C GLY A 32 -12.22 -7.22 -4.59
N LEU A 33 -10.92 -6.90 -4.65
CA LEU A 33 -10.21 -6.39 -3.47
C LEU A 33 -10.61 -4.96 -3.07
N VAL A 34 -11.35 -4.24 -3.92
CA VAL A 34 -11.91 -2.91 -3.61
C VAL A 34 -13.09 -2.97 -2.63
N HIS A 35 -13.66 -4.16 -2.38
CA HIS A 35 -14.69 -4.35 -1.36
C HIS A 35 -14.04 -4.39 0.03
N LEU A 36 -13.94 -3.20 0.63
CA LEU A 36 -13.27 -2.97 1.90
C LEU A 36 -14.23 -3.07 3.08
N ALA A 37 -13.74 -3.67 4.17
CA ALA A 37 -14.40 -3.70 5.47
C ALA A 37 -13.37 -3.51 6.59
N VAL A 38 -13.72 -2.68 7.58
CA VAL A 38 -12.85 -2.44 8.74
C VAL A 38 -12.53 -3.78 9.43
N GLY A 39 -11.27 -3.95 9.85
CA GLY A 39 -10.74 -5.17 10.45
C GLY A 39 -10.12 -6.16 9.48
N GLN A 40 -10.31 -6.00 8.16
CA GLN A 40 -9.66 -6.85 7.14
C GLN A 40 -8.14 -6.80 7.24
N ARG A 41 -7.49 -7.93 6.95
CA ARG A 41 -6.02 -8.05 6.97
C ARG A 41 -5.39 -7.48 5.70
N PHE A 42 -4.26 -6.81 5.88
CA PHE A 42 -3.39 -6.27 4.84
C PHE A 42 -1.94 -6.66 5.17
N MET A 43 -1.17 -7.04 4.16
CA MET A 43 0.28 -7.34 4.29
C MET A 43 0.61 -8.24 5.50
N THR A 44 -0.23 -9.25 5.76
CA THR A 44 -0.12 -10.21 6.86
C THR A 44 -0.34 -9.64 8.28
N VAL A 45 0.27 -8.50 8.62
CA VAL A 45 0.36 -7.98 10.00
C VAL A 45 -0.54 -6.79 10.28
N PHE A 46 -1.04 -6.11 9.26
CA PHE A 46 -1.88 -4.92 9.41
C PHE A 46 -3.37 -5.28 9.34
N ARG A 47 -4.18 -4.50 10.03
CA ARG A 47 -5.63 -4.48 9.85
C ARG A 47 -6.10 -3.12 9.36
N LEU A 48 -7.13 -3.14 8.51
CA LEU A 48 -7.80 -1.93 8.04
C LEU A 48 -8.52 -1.26 9.22
N GLN A 49 -8.10 -0.05 9.57
CA GLN A 49 -8.70 0.74 10.64
C GLN A 49 -9.81 1.65 10.10
N SER A 50 -9.60 2.29 8.95
CA SER A 50 -10.59 3.14 8.30
C SER A 50 -10.28 3.31 6.82
N PHE A 51 -11.28 3.73 6.03
CA PHE A 51 -11.10 4.07 4.62
C PHE A 51 -12.11 5.13 4.19
N ALA A 52 -11.76 5.85 3.12
CA ALA A 52 -12.71 6.60 2.32
C ALA A 52 -12.48 6.18 0.86
N SER A 53 -13.50 5.58 0.25
CA SER A 53 -13.41 4.97 -1.08
C SER A 53 -12.87 5.95 -2.12
N GLY A 54 -11.88 5.50 -2.91
CA GLY A 54 -11.20 6.33 -3.91
C GLY A 54 -10.16 7.30 -3.33
N GLN A 55 -10.14 7.54 -2.02
CA GLN A 55 -9.36 8.63 -1.42
C GLN A 55 -8.29 8.14 -0.44
N GLN A 56 -8.61 7.26 0.50
CA GLN A 56 -7.63 6.81 1.49
C GLN A 56 -7.96 5.47 2.11
N ILE A 57 -6.92 4.81 2.63
CA ILE A 57 -7.03 3.74 3.62
C ILE A 57 -6.04 4.01 4.75
N THR A 58 -6.42 3.62 5.97
CA THR A 58 -5.55 3.65 7.15
C THR A 58 -5.46 2.25 7.73
N LEU A 59 -4.23 1.76 7.87
CA LEU A 59 -3.87 0.45 8.37
C LEU A 59 -3.19 0.58 9.73
N ARG A 60 -3.38 -0.40 10.60
CA ARG A 60 -2.75 -0.44 11.92
C ARG A 60 -2.24 -1.83 12.29
N SER A 61 -1.08 -1.86 12.94
CA SER A 61 -0.50 -3.05 13.57
C SER A 61 0.25 -2.63 14.83
N GLY A 62 -0.20 -3.08 16.01
CA GLY A 62 0.37 -2.66 17.29
C GLY A 62 0.43 -1.14 17.46
N SER A 63 1.65 -0.62 17.63
CA SER A 63 1.97 0.82 17.75
C SER A 63 2.24 1.52 16.42
N VAL A 64 2.09 0.83 15.29
CA VAL A 64 2.34 1.38 13.94
C VAL A 64 1.02 1.66 13.24
N ALA A 65 0.88 2.87 12.71
CA ALA A 65 -0.23 3.27 11.84
C ALA A 65 0.30 3.77 10.50
N VAL A 66 -0.28 3.29 9.40
CA VAL A 66 0.08 3.67 8.03
C VAL A 66 -1.17 4.22 7.33
N THR A 67 -1.09 5.40 6.73
CA THR A 67 -2.17 5.94 5.91
C THR A 67 -1.70 6.13 4.48
N TYR A 68 -2.42 5.52 3.54
CA TYR A 68 -2.28 5.73 2.11
C TYR A 68 -3.37 6.71 1.68
N ARG A 69 -2.99 7.87 1.14
CA ARG A 69 -3.92 8.87 0.63
C ARG A 69 -3.64 9.16 -0.82
N ILE A 70 -4.68 9.08 -1.65
CA ILE A 70 -4.65 9.44 -3.06
C ILE A 70 -5.26 10.83 -3.21
N ARG A 71 -4.57 11.68 -3.97
CA ARG A 71 -5.10 12.97 -4.42
C ARG A 71 -5.16 12.99 -5.94
N PRO A 72 -6.24 13.49 -6.54
CA PRO A 72 -6.27 13.75 -7.97
C PRO A 72 -5.26 14.85 -8.32
N GLU A 73 -4.62 14.72 -9.47
CA GLU A 73 -3.76 15.74 -10.08
C GLU A 73 -4.13 15.88 -11.56
N ALA A 74 -3.76 17.00 -12.20
CA ALA A 74 -4.19 17.32 -13.57
C ALA A 74 -3.88 16.21 -14.60
N ALA A 75 -2.75 15.51 -14.44
CA ALA A 75 -2.31 14.42 -15.31
C ALA A 75 -2.33 13.04 -14.63
N GLY A 76 -3.15 12.86 -13.58
CA GLY A 76 -3.30 11.56 -12.92
C GLY A 76 -3.60 11.65 -11.43
N SER A 77 -2.78 11.00 -10.62
CA SER A 77 -2.98 10.99 -9.17
C SER A 77 -1.67 10.90 -8.41
N ARG A 78 -1.63 11.52 -7.24
CA ARG A 78 -0.52 11.41 -6.30
C ARG A 78 -0.89 10.52 -5.13
N LEU A 79 -0.10 9.48 -4.94
CA LEU A 79 -0.13 8.66 -3.72
C LEU A 79 0.82 9.24 -2.69
N HIS A 80 0.29 9.57 -1.52
CA HIS A 80 1.05 9.99 -0.35
C HIS A 80 0.88 8.95 0.76
N VAL A 81 1.98 8.55 1.38
CA VAL A 81 1.95 7.63 2.51
C VAL A 81 2.55 8.29 3.73
N ARG A 82 1.86 8.13 4.86
CA ARG A 82 2.34 8.56 6.18
C ARG A 82 2.38 7.37 7.10
N VAL A 83 3.54 7.15 7.72
CA VAL A 83 3.73 6.13 8.75
C VAL A 83 4.00 6.80 10.08
N VAL A 84 3.34 6.32 11.14
CA VAL A 84 3.54 6.76 12.51
C VAL A 84 3.96 5.55 13.33
N PHE A 85 5.16 5.62 13.91
CA PHE A 85 5.71 4.59 14.80
C PHE A 85 5.58 5.04 16.26
N GLY A 86 4.82 4.30 17.07
CA GLY A 86 4.82 4.45 18.52
C GLY A 86 5.87 3.54 19.18
N GLY A 87 6.25 3.85 20.43
CA GLY A 87 7.19 3.05 21.24
C GLY A 87 8.45 3.80 21.66
N ARG A 88 9.47 3.08 22.16
CA ARG A 88 10.75 3.65 22.59
C ARG A 88 11.46 4.32 21.41
N ARG A 89 11.92 5.57 21.59
CA ARG A 89 12.45 6.44 20.52
C ARG A 89 13.51 5.78 19.62
N LEU A 90 14.41 4.99 20.19
CA LEU A 90 15.48 4.34 19.42
C LEU A 90 14.96 3.21 18.53
N ALA A 91 14.11 2.33 19.08
CA ALA A 91 13.49 1.25 18.31
C ALA A 91 12.61 1.80 17.18
N GLY A 92 11.85 2.87 17.46
CA GLY A 92 11.04 3.54 16.44
C GLY A 92 11.88 4.14 15.30
N ARG A 93 13.08 4.66 15.57
CA ARG A 93 13.98 5.20 14.52
C ARG A 93 14.54 4.12 13.61
N VAL A 94 14.97 2.98 14.18
CA VAL A 94 15.47 1.84 13.39
C VAL A 94 14.37 1.30 12.47
N LEU A 95 13.15 1.14 13.01
CA LEU A 95 11.98 0.73 12.23
C LEU A 95 11.67 1.72 11.11
N ALA A 96 11.72 3.03 11.39
CA ALA A 96 11.45 4.06 10.39
C ALA A 96 12.49 4.07 9.24
N LEU A 97 13.76 3.80 9.54
CA LEU A 97 14.81 3.72 8.51
C LEU A 97 14.60 2.52 7.58
N GLY A 98 14.34 1.34 8.16
CA GLY A 98 14.03 0.14 7.38
C GLY A 98 12.75 0.30 6.54
N ASP A 99 11.72 0.90 7.13
CA ASP A 99 10.47 1.22 6.45
C ASP A 99 10.68 2.17 5.27
N LEU A 100 11.56 3.18 5.37
CA LEU A 100 11.78 4.12 4.26
C LEU A 100 12.19 3.41 2.96
N VAL A 101 13.13 2.46 3.03
CA VAL A 101 13.62 1.72 1.85
C VAL A 101 12.53 0.80 1.32
N MET A 102 11.86 0.05 2.21
CA MET A 102 10.79 -0.88 1.86
C MET A 102 9.59 -0.14 1.25
N MET A 103 9.13 0.92 1.91
CA MET A 103 8.03 1.77 1.48
C MET A 103 8.33 2.42 0.13
N ARG A 104 9.53 2.95 -0.08
CA ARG A 104 9.91 3.50 -1.39
C ARG A 104 9.74 2.47 -2.50
N LYS A 105 10.17 1.23 -2.29
CA LYS A 105 10.01 0.15 -3.27
C LYS A 105 8.55 -0.20 -3.51
N GLN A 106 7.76 -0.33 -2.46
CA GLN A 106 6.31 -0.58 -2.55
C GLN A 106 5.63 0.49 -3.41
N LEU A 107 5.88 1.78 -3.11
CA LEU A 107 5.26 2.89 -3.82
C LEU A 107 5.64 2.95 -5.30
N LEU A 108 6.91 2.71 -5.62
CA LEU A 108 7.36 2.66 -7.01
C LEU A 108 6.76 1.46 -7.77
N THR A 109 6.59 0.33 -7.09
CA THR A 109 5.97 -0.86 -7.69
C THR A 109 4.49 -0.60 -7.97
N LEU A 110 3.74 -0.07 -6.99
CA LEU A 110 2.34 0.31 -7.18
C LEU A 110 2.16 1.37 -8.28
N LYS A 111 3.06 2.37 -8.34
CA LYS A 111 3.10 3.37 -9.41
C LYS A 111 3.24 2.70 -10.78
N SER A 112 4.28 1.87 -10.95
CA SER A 112 4.57 1.21 -12.24
C SER A 112 3.40 0.35 -12.72
N LEU A 113 2.76 -0.37 -11.82
CA LEU A 113 1.60 -1.21 -12.12
C LEU A 113 0.37 -0.36 -12.52
N ALA A 114 0.09 0.71 -11.78
CA ALA A 114 -1.01 1.62 -12.11
C ALA A 114 -0.81 2.33 -13.44
N GLU A 115 0.40 2.80 -13.75
CA GLU A 115 0.73 3.44 -15.02
C GLU A 115 0.65 2.45 -16.18
N ARG A 116 1.07 1.20 -15.97
CA ARG A 116 0.95 0.15 -16.98
C ARG A 116 -0.52 -0.16 -17.29
N GLU A 117 -1.35 -0.36 -16.28
CA GLU A 117 -2.80 -0.60 -16.45
C GLU A 117 -3.45 0.59 -17.19
N SER A 118 -3.11 1.83 -16.83
CA SER A 118 -3.62 3.02 -17.49
C SER A 118 -3.25 3.09 -18.97
N ARG A 119 -2.00 2.75 -19.34
CA ARG A 119 -1.57 2.74 -20.75
C ARG A 119 -2.30 1.68 -21.58
N VAL A 120 -2.53 0.50 -21.00
CA VAL A 120 -3.29 -0.56 -21.67
C VAL A 120 -4.74 -0.10 -21.89
N ASN A 121 -5.36 0.51 -20.88
CA ASN A 121 -6.74 0.98 -20.97
C ASN A 121 -6.93 2.21 -21.89
N SER A 122 -5.88 2.98 -22.17
CA SER A 122 -5.93 4.09 -23.13
C SER A 122 -5.77 3.65 -24.60
N LEU A 123 -5.32 2.41 -24.83
CA LEU A 123 -5.10 1.83 -26.16
C LEU A 123 -6.22 0.88 -26.59
N ALA A 124 -7.15 0.56 -25.68
CA ALA A 124 -8.33 -0.26 -25.89
C ALA A 124 -9.56 0.63 -26.08
#